data_AF-A0A931LKD4-F1
#
_entry.id   AF-A0A931LKD4-F1
#
_cell.length_a   1.000
_cell.length_b   1.000
_cell.length_c   1.000
_cell.angle_alpha   90.00
_cell.angle_beta   90.00
_cell.angle_gamma   90.00
#
_symmetry.space_group_name_H-M   'P 1'
#
loop_
_entity.id
_entity.type
_entity.pdbx_description
1 polymer ?
#
loop_
_entity_poly.entity_id
_entity_poly.type
_entity_poly.pdbx_seq_one_letter_code
_entity_poly.pdbx_strand_id
1 'polypeptide(L)'
;MRRYSAAQARQRFAEVLDAAERGQPVVIERRGTRFVIEARRMKSRPRARRKSLIERLDPAVAAGEWTWAWKAGGVAFKRRPRPR
;
A
#
# COMPACT_ATOMS: atom_id res chain seq x y z
N MET A 1 -32.64 -1.27 -9.65
CA MET A 1 -32.67 -2.30 -8.60
C MET A 1 -33.00 -3.63 -9.25
N ARG A 2 -32.09 -4.62 -9.24
CA ARG A 2 -32.31 -5.92 -9.91
C ARG A 2 -32.79 -6.96 -8.92
N ARG A 3 -33.79 -7.76 -9.31
CA ARG A 3 -34.34 -8.85 -8.49
C ARG A 3 -33.96 -10.19 -9.11
N TYR A 4 -33.46 -11.10 -8.28
CA TYR A 4 -33.14 -12.47 -8.67
C TYR A 4 -33.83 -13.45 -7.71
N SER A 5 -34.23 -14.60 -8.23
CA SER A 5 -34.55 -15.74 -7.37
C SER A 5 -33.26 -16.32 -6.77
N ALA A 6 -33.38 -17.05 -5.66
CA ALA A 6 -32.23 -17.76 -5.09
C ALA A 6 -31.54 -18.74 -6.08
N ALA A 7 -32.30 -19.30 -7.03
CA ALA A 7 -31.74 -20.20 -8.04
C ALA A 7 -30.92 -19.43 -9.08
N GLN A 8 -31.44 -18.30 -9.57
CA GLN A 8 -30.74 -17.43 -10.51
C GLN A 8 -29.48 -16.82 -9.89
N ALA A 9 -29.57 -16.37 -8.64
CA ALA A 9 -28.41 -15.82 -7.93
C ALA A 9 -27.30 -16.86 -7.74
N ARG A 10 -27.62 -18.15 -7.55
CA ARG A 10 -26.61 -19.22 -7.48
C ARG A 10 -25.94 -19.48 -8.82
N GLN A 11 -26.70 -19.54 -9.90
CA GLN A 11 -26.17 -19.80 -11.24
C GLN A 11 -25.32 -18.63 -11.76
N ARG A 12 -25.67 -17.40 -11.38
CA ARG A 12 -25.05 -16.16 -11.88
C ARG A 12 -24.47 -15.30 -10.76
N PHE A 13 -23.82 -15.94 -9.79
CA PHE A 13 -23.36 -15.25 -8.59
C PHE A 13 -22.34 -14.14 -8.90
N ALA A 14 -21.43 -14.36 -9.86
CA ALA A 14 -20.47 -13.36 -10.30
C ALA A 14 -21.16 -12.09 -10.83
N GLU A 15 -22.14 -12.23 -11.73
CA GLU A 15 -22.90 -11.09 -12.27
C GLU A 15 -23.66 -10.33 -11.18
N VAL A 16 -24.18 -11.04 -10.17
CA VAL A 16 -24.86 -10.45 -9.01
C VAL A 16 -23.88 -9.59 -8.19
N LEU A 17 -22.66 -10.08 -7.96
CA LEU A 17 -21.62 -9.32 -7.26
C LEU A 17 -21.17 -8.11 -8.07
N ASP A 18 -20.94 -8.25 -9.38
CA ASP A 18 -20.55 -7.15 -10.25
C ASP A 18 -21.62 -6.05 -10.32
N ALA A 19 -22.89 -6.43 -10.28
CA ALA A 19 -24.00 -5.48 -10.23
C ALA A 19 -24.03 -4.72 -8.89
N ALA A 20 -23.79 -5.44 -7.78
CA ALA A 20 -23.69 -4.84 -6.45
C ALA A 20 -22.47 -3.91 -6.31
N GLU A 21 -21.30 -4.27 -6.84
CA GLU A 21 -20.08 -3.45 -6.83
C GLU A 21 -20.21 -2.16 -7.65
N ARG A 22 -20.99 -2.21 -8.74
CA ARG A 22 -21.32 -1.02 -9.54
C ARG A 22 -22.31 -0.07 -8.86
N GLY A 23 -22.69 -0.35 -7.61
CA GLY A 23 -23.56 0.50 -6.81
C GLY A 23 -25.05 0.31 -7.08
N GLN A 24 -25.44 -0.77 -7.76
CA GLN A 24 -26.86 -1.12 -7.91
C GLN A 24 -27.24 -2.15 -6.83
N PRO A 25 -28.14 -1.83 -5.90
CA PRO A 25 -28.62 -2.80 -4.91
C PRO A 25 -29.29 -3.98 -5.63
N VAL A 26 -28.85 -5.18 -5.29
CA VAL A 26 -29.41 -6.43 -5.81
C VAL A 26 -30.25 -7.09 -4.73
N VAL A 27 -31.46 -7.49 -5.11
CA VAL A 27 -32.42 -8.10 -4.22
C VAL A 27 -32.58 -9.57 -4.59
N ILE A 28 -32.42 -10.47 -3.61
CA ILE A 28 -32.63 -11.90 -3.77
C ILE A 28 -33.86 -12.32 -2.97
N GLU A 29 -34.82 -12.98 -3.62
CA GLU A 29 -36.01 -13.51 -2.95
C GLU A 29 -35.94 -15.04 -2.84
N ARG A 30 -36.22 -15.54 -1.62
CA ARG A 30 -36.26 -16.97 -1.30
C ARG A 30 -37.34 -17.26 -0.28
N ARG A 31 -38.36 -18.04 -0.65
CA ARG A 31 -39.41 -18.53 0.26
C ARG A 31 -40.05 -17.39 1.10
N GLY A 32 -40.33 -16.26 0.47
CA GLY A 32 -40.90 -15.08 1.15
C GLY A 32 -39.90 -14.20 1.89
N THR A 33 -38.63 -14.61 2.02
CA THR A 33 -37.56 -13.77 2.58
C THR A 33 -36.85 -12.99 1.48
N ARG A 34 -36.65 -11.70 1.71
CA ARG A 34 -35.93 -10.80 0.82
C ARG A 34 -34.55 -10.48 1.41
N PHE A 35 -33.50 -10.77 0.65
CA PHE A 35 -32.12 -10.45 0.96
C PHE A 35 -31.68 -9.29 0.07
N VAL A 36 -30.93 -8.34 0.62
CA VAL A 36 -30.37 -7.22 -0.13
C VAL A 36 -28.85 -7.35 -0.11
N ILE A 37 -28.24 -7.34 -1.29
CA ILE A 37 -26.78 -7.35 -1.48
C ILE A 37 -26.36 -5.94 -1.89
N GLU A 38 -25.45 -5.37 -1.11
CA GLU A 38 -24.86 -4.07 -1.33
C GLU A 38 -23.34 -4.16 -1.18
N ALA A 39 -22.60 -3.54 -2.10
CA ALA A 39 -21.15 -3.45 -1.97
C ALA A 39 -20.78 -2.33 -0.98
N ARG A 40 -20.21 -2.72 0.16
CA ARG A 40 -19.63 -1.78 1.11
C ARG A 40 -18.13 -1.70 0.88
N ARG A 41 -17.64 -0.58 0.33
CA ARG A 41 -16.19 -0.34 0.26
C ARG A 41 -15.63 -0.26 1.67
N MET A 42 -14.83 -1.26 2.08
CA MET A 42 -14.00 -1.10 3.26
C MET A 42 -13.04 0.06 2.99
N LYS A 43 -13.00 1.05 3.88
CA LYS A 43 -11.97 2.09 3.83
C LYS A 43 -10.63 1.37 3.83
N SER A 44 -9.86 1.50 2.75
CA SER A 44 -8.51 0.96 2.65
C SER A 44 -7.78 1.33 3.93
N ARG A 45 -7.41 0.33 4.74
CA ARG A 45 -6.63 0.58 5.95
C ARG A 45 -5.35 1.29 5.48
N PRO A 46 -5.01 2.48 6.03
CA PRO A 46 -3.85 3.21 5.56
C PRO A 46 -2.63 2.28 5.65
N ARG A 47 -1.95 2.07 4.50
CA ARG A 47 -0.74 1.26 4.44
C ARG A 47 0.25 1.89 5.42
N ALA A 48 0.67 1.12 6.43
CA ALA A 48 1.69 1.58 7.34
C ALA A 48 2.92 2.00 6.52
N ARG A 49 3.36 3.26 6.68
CA ARG A 49 4.56 3.76 6.03
C ARG A 49 5.72 2.85 6.48
N ARG A 50 6.36 2.17 5.52
CA ARG A 50 7.57 1.39 5.78
C ARG A 50 8.61 2.35 6.35
N LYS A 51 9.09 2.10 7.57
CA LYS A 51 10.22 2.83 8.14
C LYS A 51 11.45 2.49 7.30
N SER A 52 12.11 3.50 6.74
CA SER A 52 13.38 3.32 6.04
C SER A 52 14.39 2.73 7.02
N LEU A 53 14.98 1.59 6.65
CA LEU A 53 15.90 0.81 7.50
C LEU A 53 17.37 1.24 7.34
N ILE A 54 17.67 2.19 6.45
CA ILE A 54 19.03 2.67 6.18
C ILE A 54 19.11 4.14 6.53
N GLU A 55 19.75 4.43 7.66
CA GLU A 55 20.39 5.70 7.95
C GLU A 55 21.87 5.37 8.17
N ARG A 56 22.72 5.64 7.17
CA ARG A 56 24.15 5.41 7.32
C ARG A 56 24.91 6.64 6.88
N LEU A 57 25.32 7.44 7.88
CA LEU A 57 26.23 8.55 7.73
C LEU A 57 27.53 8.18 8.44
N ASP A 58 28.66 8.28 7.73
CA ASP A 58 29.97 8.04 8.34
C ASP A 58 30.24 9.13 9.41
N PRO A 59 30.61 8.77 10.65
CA PRO A 59 30.88 9.74 11.71
C PRO A 59 31.94 10.79 11.34
N ALA A 60 32.90 10.47 10.48
CA ALA A 60 33.92 11.42 10.01
C ALA A 60 33.35 12.42 8.99
N VAL A 61 32.30 12.05 8.27
CA VAL A 61 31.50 12.97 7.45
C VAL A 61 30.61 13.83 8.36
N ALA A 62 29.97 13.21 9.35
CA ALA A 62 29.11 13.91 10.31
C ALA A 62 29.87 14.93 11.18
N ALA A 63 31.14 14.66 11.49
CA ALA A 63 32.00 15.53 12.30
C ALA A 63 32.54 16.76 11.54
N GLY A 64 32.28 16.89 10.23
CA GLY A 64 32.67 18.05 9.42
C GLY A 64 34.18 18.24 9.18
N GLU A 65 35.03 17.34 9.69
CA GLU A 65 36.48 17.46 9.64
C GLU A 65 37.12 16.47 8.65
N TRP A 66 36.73 16.56 7.39
CA TRP A 66 37.33 15.75 6.32
C TRP A 66 37.92 16.62 5.21
N THR A 67 38.97 16.12 4.58
CA THR A 67 39.65 16.81 3.48
C THR A 67 40.00 15.81 2.39
N TRP A 68 39.95 16.27 1.15
CA TRP A 68 40.31 15.51 -0.02
C TRP A 68 41.82 15.55 -0.26
N ALA A 69 42.44 14.40 -0.50
CA ALA A 69 43.87 14.31 -0.81
C ALA A 69 44.08 13.67 -2.19
N TRP A 70 44.91 14.30 -3.02
CA TRP A 70 45.24 13.79 -4.36
C TRP A 70 46.21 12.59 -4.27
N LYS A 71 45.88 11.51 -4.98
CA LYS A 71 46.74 10.34 -5.22
C LYS A 71 46.85 10.12 -6.74
N ALA A 72 47.83 9.32 -7.14
CA ALA A 72 48.22 9.10 -8.55
C ALA A 72 47.11 8.57 -9.49
N GLY A 73 45.91 8.26 -8.97
CA GLY A 73 44.73 7.86 -9.75
C GLY A 73 43.44 8.60 -9.37
N GLY A 74 43.51 9.70 -8.63
CA GLY A 74 42.35 10.52 -8.24
C GLY A 74 42.36 11.02 -6.80
N VAL A 75 41.23 11.55 -6.35
CA VAL A 75 41.06 12.12 -5.01
C VAL A 75 40.62 11.04 -4.03
N ALA A 76 41.33 10.91 -2.90
CA ALA A 76 40.98 10.00 -1.81
C ALA A 76 40.57 10.77 -0.55
N PHE A 77 39.59 10.22 0.18
CA PHE A 77 39.13 10.76 1.46
C PHE A 77 40.24 10.68 2.51
N LYS A 78 40.47 11.78 3.25
CA LYS A 78 41.40 11.83 4.38
C LYS A 78 40.70 12.46 5.59
N ARG A 79 40.64 11.71 6.69
CA ARG A 79 40.15 12.21 7.99
C ARG A 79 41.18 13.18 8.57
N ARG A 80 40.74 14.37 9.00
CA ARG A 80 41.63 15.33 9.69
C ARG A 80 41.83 14.87 11.14
N PRO A 81 43.07 14.78 11.65
CA PRO A 81 43.30 14.56 13.07
C PRO A 81 42.97 15.85 13.85
N ARG A 82 42.19 15.73 14.93
CA ARG A 82 41.86 16.87 15.81
C ARG A 82 43.15 17.46 16.40
N PRO A 83 43.31 18.80 16.40
CA PRO A 83 44.38 19.44 17.17
C PRO A 83 44.11 19.24 18.67
N ARG A 84 45.19 19.00 19.45
CA ARG A 84 45.17 18.96 20.92
C ARG A 84 45.11 20.36 21.50
#